data_AF-A0A4S3JI47-F1
#
_entry.id   AF-A0A4S3JI47-F1
#
_cell.length_a   1.000
_cell.length_b   1.000
_cell.length_c   1.000
_cell.angle_alpha   90.00
_cell.angle_beta   90.00
_cell.angle_gamma   90.00
#
_symmetry.space_group_name_H-M   'P 1'
#
loop_
_entity.id
_entity.type
_entity.pdbx_description
1 polymer ?
#
loop_
_entity_poly.entity_id
_entity_poly.type
_entity_poly.pdbx_seq_one_letter_code
_entity_poly.pdbx_strand_id
1 'polypeptide(L)'
;MQSTARTAPGVAGRGCERCHRLGKECHLAPKTRQRKGPSRTELLEKKVDDLMALLKNKEPSQGLPIDLPNPSPVDSMPLAASRAAEDLAILDTISPPTQPSLPSTVPEFSADEQEGILTAFQSEKLPWLPFMHIPATMGAAEFQEQSPFTWLCITAVQSKCTEHTAVLCDRAREVAGRKFMLNCEKSMDLLQGALVYLAW
;
A
#
# COMPACT_ATOMS: atom_id res chain seq x y z
N MET A 1 -9.94 -38.28 34.27
CA MET A 1 -10.28 -38.30 32.82
C MET A 1 -10.86 -36.94 32.43
N GLN A 2 -10.06 -36.05 31.84
CA GLN A 2 -10.49 -34.72 31.42
C GLN A 2 -10.97 -34.79 29.97
N SER A 3 -12.20 -34.37 29.70
CA SER A 3 -12.79 -34.38 28.36
C SER A 3 -12.71 -32.98 27.76
N THR A 4 -11.94 -32.81 26.69
CA THR A 4 -11.81 -31.53 25.97
C THR A 4 -12.99 -31.36 25.00
N ALA A 5 -13.83 -30.35 25.23
CA ALA A 5 -14.85 -29.92 24.28
C ALA A 5 -14.53 -28.50 23.78
N ARG A 6 -14.49 -28.30 22.45
CA ARG A 6 -14.51 -26.96 21.84
C ARG A 6 -15.94 -26.44 21.93
N THR A 7 -16.15 -25.29 22.54
CA THR A 7 -17.49 -24.69 22.69
C THR A 7 -17.59 -23.41 21.88
N ALA A 8 -18.66 -23.29 21.09
CA ALA A 8 -19.14 -22.03 20.52
C ALA A 8 -19.73 -21.13 21.62
N PRO A 9 -19.73 -19.79 21.46
CA PRO A 9 -20.11 -18.87 22.52
C PRO A 9 -21.63 -18.82 22.67
N GLY A 10 -22.13 -19.35 23.79
CA GLY A 10 -23.53 -19.21 24.20
C GLY A 10 -23.78 -17.87 24.91
N VAL A 11 -24.89 -17.24 24.58
CA VAL A 11 -25.38 -15.99 25.18
C VAL A 11 -25.77 -16.19 26.65
N ALA A 12 -25.33 -15.25 27.50
CA ALA A 12 -25.78 -14.99 28.86
C ALA A 12 -25.73 -16.16 29.87
N GLY A 13 -24.59 -16.27 30.57
CA GLY A 13 -24.54 -16.69 31.99
C GLY A 13 -24.82 -18.16 32.32
N ARG A 14 -25.16 -19.01 31.35
CA ARG A 14 -25.26 -20.47 31.56
C ARG A 14 -24.10 -21.16 30.85
N GLY A 15 -23.32 -21.95 31.60
CA GLY A 15 -22.24 -22.79 31.06
C GLY A 15 -22.74 -23.75 29.97
N CYS A 16 -21.81 -24.42 29.28
CA CYS A 16 -22.19 -25.27 28.15
C CYS A 16 -23.12 -26.42 28.56
N GLU A 17 -24.01 -26.84 27.64
CA GLU A 17 -25.03 -27.89 27.88
C GLU A 17 -24.43 -29.20 28.41
N ARG A 18 -23.21 -29.52 27.98
CA ARG A 18 -22.46 -30.69 28.45
C ARG A 18 -22.09 -30.61 29.93
N CYS A 19 -21.61 -29.46 30.41
CA CYS A 19 -21.26 -29.27 31.81
C CYS A 19 -22.51 -29.17 32.69
N HIS A 20 -23.59 -28.60 32.16
CA HIS A 20 -24.89 -28.56 32.82
C HIS A 20 -25.44 -29.97 33.10
N ARG A 21 -25.44 -30.85 32.09
CA ARG A 21 -25.89 -32.25 32.26
C ARG A 21 -25.02 -33.06 33.22
N LEU A 22 -23.74 -32.71 33.35
CA LEU A 22 -22.80 -33.41 34.22
C LEU A 22 -22.73 -32.83 35.64
N GLY A 23 -23.48 -31.76 35.94
CA GLY A 23 -23.46 -31.10 37.25
C GLY A 23 -22.10 -30.51 37.63
N LYS A 24 -21.27 -30.13 36.65
CA LYS A 24 -19.91 -29.61 36.87
C LYS A 24 -19.81 -28.14 36.49
N GLU A 25 -18.97 -27.41 37.22
CA GLU A 25 -18.68 -26.00 36.95
C GLU A 25 -17.94 -25.83 35.61
N CYS A 26 -18.38 -24.85 34.81
CA CYS A 26 -17.89 -24.64 33.45
C CYS A 26 -16.89 -23.48 33.42
N HIS A 27 -15.60 -23.77 33.52
CA HIS A 27 -14.54 -22.77 33.37
C HIS A 27 -14.13 -22.59 31.90
N LEU A 28 -14.12 -21.34 31.42
CA LEU A 28 -13.51 -20.98 30.15
C LEU A 28 -11.99 -21.13 30.27
N ALA A 29 -11.37 -21.86 29.33
CA ALA A 29 -9.91 -21.96 29.30
C ALA A 29 -9.31 -20.56 29.09
N PRO A 30 -8.29 -20.15 29.86
CA PRO A 30 -7.61 -18.87 29.64
C PRO A 30 -7.00 -18.86 28.23
N LYS A 31 -7.21 -17.77 27.50
CA LYS A 31 -6.63 -17.56 26.16
C LYS A 31 -5.10 -17.57 26.30
N THR A 32 -4.44 -18.65 25.91
CA THR A 32 -2.99 -18.68 25.78
C THR A 32 -2.58 -17.71 24.67
N ARG A 33 -1.72 -16.74 25.02
CA ARG A 33 -1.13 -15.80 24.07
C ARG A 33 -0.27 -16.59 23.09
N GLN A 34 -0.73 -16.71 21.85
CA GLN A 34 0.07 -17.27 20.75
C GLN A 34 1.38 -16.49 20.65
N ARG A 35 2.51 -17.20 20.64
CA ARG A 35 3.82 -16.59 20.40
C ARG A 35 3.78 -16.01 18.99
N LYS A 36 3.95 -14.69 18.89
CA LYS A 36 4.03 -14.00 17.61
C LYS A 36 5.30 -14.51 16.93
N GLY A 37 5.14 -15.14 15.76
CA GLY A 37 6.26 -15.57 14.94
C GLY A 37 7.14 -14.38 14.56
N PRO A 38 8.37 -14.63 14.06
CA PRO A 38 9.32 -13.58 13.77
C PRO A 38 8.70 -12.53 12.84
N SER A 39 8.93 -11.26 13.15
CA SER A 39 8.38 -10.18 12.34
C SER A 39 9.04 -10.16 10.96
N ARG A 40 8.36 -9.54 9.98
CA ARG A 40 8.95 -9.31 8.65
C ARG A 40 10.30 -8.59 8.73
N THR A 41 10.47 -7.71 9.72
CA THR A 41 11.71 -6.96 9.94
C THR A 41 12.85 -7.87 10.42
N GLU A 42 12.59 -8.76 11.39
CA GLU A 42 13.60 -9.73 11.89
C GLU A 42 14.06 -10.70 10.78
N LEU A 43 13.14 -11.09 9.88
CA LEU A 43 13.49 -11.94 8.74
C LEU A 43 14.32 -11.19 7.69
N LEU A 44 14.05 -9.89 7.50
CA LEU A 44 14.81 -9.04 6.58
C LEU A 44 16.22 -8.77 7.11
N GLU A 45 16.36 -8.45 8.39
CA GLU A 45 17.66 -8.27 9.06
C GLU A 45 18.54 -9.51 8.88
N LYS A 46 17.98 -10.71 9.15
CA LYS A 46 18.71 -11.97 8.96
C LYS A 46 19.16 -12.19 7.52
N LYS A 47 18.34 -11.83 6.52
CA LYS A 47 18.71 -11.94 5.10
C LYS A 47 19.81 -10.94 4.71
N VAL A 48 19.80 -9.75 5.30
CA VAL A 48 20.84 -8.73 5.06
C VAL A 48 22.18 -9.21 5.60
N ASP A 49 22.20 -9.76 6.82
CA ASP A 49 23.43 -10.30 7.42
C ASP A 49 24.03 -11.45 6.59
N ASP A 50 23.19 -12.33 6.06
CA ASP A 50 23.62 -13.46 5.21
C ASP A 50 24.24 -12.98 3.89
N LEU A 51 23.67 -11.93 3.27
CA LEU A 51 24.23 -11.30 2.09
C LEU A 51 25.56 -10.60 2.38
N MET A 52 25.67 -9.93 3.53
CA MET A 52 26.93 -9.31 3.95
C MET A 52 28.02 -10.36 4.22
N ALA A 53 27.66 -11.52 4.78
CA ALA A 53 28.59 -12.63 4.99
C ALA A 53 29.11 -13.20 3.66
N LEU A 54 28.23 -13.36 2.66
CA LEU A 54 28.64 -13.82 1.32
C LEU A 54 29.54 -12.81 0.60
N LEU A 55 29.27 -11.51 0.74
CA LEU A 55 30.08 -10.45 0.14
C LEU A 55 31.45 -10.33 0.82
N LYS A 56 31.50 -10.46 2.15
CA LYS A 56 32.75 -10.37 2.93
C LYS A 56 33.69 -11.55 2.66
N ASN A 57 33.15 -12.70 2.28
CA ASN A 57 33.92 -13.89 1.93
C ASN A 57 34.48 -13.87 0.49
N LYS A 58 34.26 -12.80 -0.27
CA LYS A 58 34.91 -12.58 -1.56
C LYS A 58 36.20 -11.78 -1.34
N GLU A 59 37.21 -12.42 -0.77
CA GLU A 59 38.57 -11.86 -0.83
C GLU A 59 39.09 -11.89 -2.28
N PRO A 60 39.71 -10.80 -2.75
CA PRO A 60 40.31 -10.70 -4.06
C PRO A 60 41.67 -11.40 -4.07
N SER A 61 41.74 -12.59 -4.65
CA SER A 61 43.01 -13.20 -5.01
C SER A 61 43.58 -12.53 -6.27
N GLN A 62 44.70 -11.83 -6.04
CA GLN A 62 45.82 -11.58 -6.96
C GLN A 62 45.75 -10.36 -7.87
N GLY A 63 46.51 -9.33 -7.46
CA GLY A 63 46.91 -8.21 -8.31
C GLY A 63 48.11 -8.54 -9.19
N LEU A 64 48.27 -7.74 -10.25
CA LEU A 64 49.54 -7.49 -10.93
C LEU A 64 49.54 -6.02 -11.45
N PRO A 65 50.69 -5.32 -11.49
CA PRO A 65 50.75 -3.87 -11.64
C PRO A 65 50.59 -3.37 -13.08
N ILE A 66 50.02 -2.17 -13.15
CA ILE A 66 49.98 -1.28 -14.31
C ILE A 66 51.40 -0.84 -14.64
N ASP A 67 51.82 -1.01 -15.89
CA ASP A 67 52.88 -0.17 -16.48
C ASP A 67 52.59 0.06 -17.97
N LEU A 68 52.63 1.32 -18.39
CA LEU A 68 52.42 1.78 -19.77
C LEU A 68 53.63 2.64 -20.16
N PRO A 69 54.22 2.45 -21.35
CA PRO A 69 54.24 3.58 -22.30
C PRO A 69 54.02 3.21 -23.79
N ASN A 70 53.35 4.15 -24.48
CA ASN A 70 53.06 4.39 -25.93
C ASN A 70 54.32 4.35 -26.87
N PRO A 71 54.31 4.44 -28.25
CA PRO A 71 53.24 4.55 -29.30
C PRO A 71 53.31 3.67 -30.60
N SER A 72 52.14 3.48 -31.25
CA SER A 72 51.79 3.42 -32.72
C SER A 72 52.54 2.49 -33.74
N PRO A 73 52.12 2.39 -35.02
CA PRO A 73 50.80 1.99 -35.61
C PRO A 73 50.97 0.88 -36.68
N VAL A 74 49.93 0.08 -37.02
CA VAL A 74 49.71 -0.45 -38.39
C VAL A 74 48.32 -1.09 -38.55
N ASP A 75 47.77 -0.86 -39.74
CA ASP A 75 46.45 -1.21 -40.27
C ASP A 75 46.02 -2.68 -40.16
N SER A 76 44.71 -2.93 -40.05
CA SER A 76 43.92 -3.67 -41.08
C SER A 76 42.49 -3.96 -40.58
N MET A 77 41.51 -3.37 -41.26
CA MET A 77 40.11 -3.82 -41.32
C MET A 77 40.00 -4.93 -42.38
N PRO A 78 38.94 -5.78 -42.39
CA PRO A 78 37.69 -5.34 -43.02
C PRO A 78 36.39 -5.88 -42.40
N LEU A 79 35.30 -5.21 -42.79
CA LEU A 79 33.90 -5.60 -42.55
C LEU A 79 33.53 -6.95 -43.20
N ALA A 80 32.61 -7.68 -42.58
CA ALA A 80 31.61 -8.46 -43.30
C ALA A 80 30.28 -8.46 -42.55
N ALA A 81 29.25 -7.94 -43.21
CA ALA A 81 27.87 -8.03 -42.80
C ALA A 81 27.23 -9.32 -43.32
N SER A 82 26.08 -9.65 -42.72
CA SER A 82 25.01 -10.55 -43.21
C SER A 82 25.09 -12.01 -42.75
N ARG A 83 24.16 -12.42 -41.88
CA ARG A 83 22.88 -13.01 -42.32
C ARG A 83 21.97 -13.36 -41.14
N ALA A 84 20.69 -13.19 -41.40
CA ALA A 84 19.56 -13.43 -40.52
C ALA A 84 19.22 -14.93 -40.36
N ALA A 85 18.48 -15.21 -39.29
CA ALA A 85 17.63 -16.39 -39.05
C ALA A 85 18.42 -17.71 -38.87
N GLU A 86 18.21 -18.57 -37.89
CA GLU A 86 17.06 -18.94 -37.06
C GLU A 86 17.65 -19.50 -35.74
N ASP A 87 17.06 -19.20 -34.57
CA ASP A 87 16.38 -20.25 -33.79
C ASP A 87 15.63 -19.62 -32.60
N LEU A 88 14.40 -20.09 -32.40
CA LEU A 88 13.44 -19.61 -31.41
C LEU A 88 13.53 -20.42 -30.11
N ALA A 89 12.98 -19.82 -29.04
CA ALA A 89 12.88 -20.31 -27.66
C ALA A 89 14.20 -20.19 -26.89
N ILE A 90 14.29 -19.33 -25.88
CA ILE A 90 13.73 -19.58 -24.54
C ILE A 90 13.53 -18.23 -23.81
N LEU A 91 12.27 -17.97 -23.44
CA LEU A 91 11.80 -17.17 -22.30
C LEU A 91 12.10 -15.66 -22.26
N ASP A 92 11.10 -14.95 -22.77
CA ASP A 92 10.44 -13.79 -22.18
C ASP A 92 10.49 -13.69 -20.63
N THR A 93 10.34 -12.45 -20.16
CA THR A 93 9.83 -12.06 -18.84
C THR A 93 10.86 -11.94 -17.70
N ILE A 94 11.64 -10.86 -17.71
CA ILE A 94 12.03 -10.20 -16.45
C ILE A 94 10.98 -9.12 -16.15
N SER A 95 9.86 -9.57 -15.61
CA SER A 95 8.95 -8.71 -14.87
C SER A 95 9.68 -8.19 -13.62
N PRO A 96 9.55 -6.91 -13.25
CA PRO A 96 9.99 -6.45 -11.93
C PRO A 96 9.27 -7.27 -10.85
N PRO A 97 9.90 -7.51 -9.69
CA PRO A 97 9.32 -8.33 -8.65
C PRO A 97 7.98 -7.73 -8.23
N THR A 98 6.91 -8.50 -8.49
CA THR A 98 5.56 -8.28 -7.98
C THR A 98 5.67 -8.05 -6.48
N GLN A 99 5.63 -6.77 -6.09
CA GLN A 99 5.25 -6.42 -4.74
C GLN A 99 3.90 -7.09 -4.50
N PRO A 100 3.66 -7.72 -3.34
CA PRO A 100 2.30 -8.03 -2.96
C PRO A 100 1.59 -6.69 -2.85
N SER A 101 0.87 -6.31 -3.91
CA SER A 101 -0.18 -5.32 -3.86
C SER A 101 -1.15 -5.86 -2.83
N LEU A 102 -1.04 -5.35 -1.61
CA LEU A 102 -2.19 -5.30 -0.72
C LEU A 102 -3.33 -4.76 -1.60
N PRO A 103 -4.51 -5.37 -1.58
CA PRO A 103 -5.66 -4.77 -2.23
C PRO A 103 -5.89 -3.44 -1.51
N SER A 104 -5.31 -2.37 -2.06
CA SER A 104 -5.71 -1.00 -1.82
C SER A 104 -7.04 -0.88 -2.56
N THR A 105 -8.06 -1.57 -2.03
CA THR A 105 -9.42 -1.45 -2.51
C THR A 105 -9.90 -0.13 -1.95
N VAL A 106 -9.42 0.95 -2.57
CA VAL A 106 -10.06 2.24 -2.46
C VAL A 106 -11.52 1.98 -2.87
N PRO A 107 -12.50 2.36 -2.05
CA PRO A 107 -13.89 2.24 -2.42
C PRO A 107 -14.12 2.87 -3.80
N GLU A 108 -14.64 2.10 -4.73
CA GLU A 108 -14.99 2.56 -6.06
C GLU A 108 -16.44 3.04 -6.01
N PHE A 109 -16.69 4.28 -6.46
CA PHE A 109 -18.01 4.88 -6.51
C PHE A 109 -18.45 4.96 -7.96
N SER A 110 -19.69 4.59 -8.24
CA SER A 110 -20.29 4.78 -9.57
C SER A 110 -20.39 6.27 -9.92
N ALA A 111 -20.46 6.60 -11.22
CA ALA A 111 -20.55 7.99 -11.66
C ALA A 111 -21.71 8.76 -11.00
N ASP A 112 -22.87 8.11 -10.85
CA ASP A 112 -24.04 8.72 -10.20
C ASP A 112 -23.79 8.98 -8.70
N GLU A 113 -23.09 8.08 -8.00
CA GLU A 113 -22.71 8.29 -6.60
C GLU A 113 -21.69 9.42 -6.45
N GLN A 114 -20.74 9.53 -7.38
CA GLN A 114 -19.77 10.61 -7.39
C GLN A 114 -20.44 11.97 -7.57
N GLU A 115 -21.36 12.10 -8.52
CA GLU A 115 -22.15 13.33 -8.71
C GLU A 115 -23.01 13.65 -7.46
N GLY A 116 -23.60 12.62 -6.85
CA GLY A 116 -24.34 12.76 -5.59
C GLY A 116 -23.47 13.26 -4.44
N ILE A 117 -22.23 12.75 -4.31
CA ILE A 117 -21.25 13.17 -3.30
C ILE A 117 -20.86 14.64 -3.52
N LEU A 118 -20.54 15.02 -4.76
CA LEU A 118 -20.14 16.39 -5.07
C LEU A 118 -21.29 17.37 -4.79
N THR A 119 -22.51 17.04 -5.25
CA THR A 119 -23.71 17.86 -5.05
C THR A 119 -24.03 18.03 -3.56
N ALA A 120 -23.90 16.97 -2.78
CA ALA A 120 -24.10 17.03 -1.33
C ALA A 120 -23.04 17.93 -0.67
N PHE A 121 -21.77 17.80 -1.04
CA PHE A 121 -20.71 18.67 -0.52
C PHE A 121 -20.94 20.15 -0.88
N GLN A 122 -21.32 20.45 -2.13
CA GLN A 122 -21.60 21.81 -2.61
C GLN A 122 -22.75 22.48 -1.84
N SER A 123 -23.78 21.73 -1.47
CA SER A 123 -24.96 22.27 -0.78
C SER A 123 -24.81 22.31 0.74
N GLU A 124 -24.16 21.32 1.34
CA GLU A 124 -24.09 21.15 2.81
C GLU A 124 -22.85 21.81 3.42
N LYS A 125 -21.70 21.77 2.73
CA LYS A 125 -20.39 22.06 3.32
C LYS A 125 -19.75 23.31 2.74
N LEU A 126 -19.84 23.48 1.41
CA LEU A 126 -19.23 24.59 0.70
C LEU A 126 -19.68 25.99 1.17
N PRO A 127 -20.95 26.23 1.59
CA PRO A 127 -21.35 27.55 2.12
C PRO A 127 -20.58 27.98 3.37
N TRP A 128 -20.03 27.03 4.12
CA TRP A 128 -19.24 27.25 5.34
C TRP A 128 -17.73 27.31 5.07
N LEU A 129 -17.32 27.20 3.80
CA LEU A 129 -15.93 27.03 3.38
C LEU A 129 -15.48 28.17 2.45
N PRO A 130 -15.22 29.39 2.98
CA PRO A 130 -15.04 30.60 2.16
C PRO A 130 -13.79 30.62 1.27
N PHE A 131 -12.89 29.65 1.40
CA PHE A 131 -11.64 29.53 0.66
C PHE A 131 -11.69 28.50 -0.49
N MET A 132 -12.87 27.93 -0.74
CA MET A 132 -13.10 26.97 -1.82
C MET A 132 -14.33 27.39 -2.61
N HIS A 133 -14.21 27.38 -3.94
CA HIS A 133 -15.33 27.61 -4.83
C HIS A 133 -15.42 26.43 -5.80
N ILE A 134 -16.56 25.74 -5.79
CA ILE A 134 -16.89 24.68 -6.74
C ILE A 134 -18.20 25.11 -7.43
N PRO A 135 -18.17 25.44 -8.73
CA PRO A 135 -19.38 25.81 -9.45
C PRO A 135 -20.39 24.66 -9.48
N ALA A 136 -21.68 24.96 -9.38
CA ALA A 136 -22.75 23.95 -9.51
C ALA A 136 -22.83 23.32 -10.92
N THR A 137 -22.19 23.94 -11.92
CA THR A 137 -22.08 23.40 -13.28
C THR A 137 -20.94 22.40 -13.44
N MET A 138 -20.07 22.28 -12.45
CA MET A 138 -18.91 21.39 -12.48
C MET A 138 -19.30 19.99 -12.02
N GLY A 139 -19.02 18.99 -12.84
CA GLY A 139 -19.28 17.58 -12.52
C GLY A 139 -18.18 16.95 -11.65
N ALA A 140 -18.50 15.82 -11.02
CA ALA A 140 -17.58 15.09 -10.15
C ALA A 140 -16.36 14.54 -10.90
N ALA A 141 -16.55 14.01 -12.11
CA ALA A 141 -15.44 13.50 -12.92
C ALA A 141 -14.44 14.61 -13.29
N GLU A 142 -14.95 15.77 -13.72
CA GLU A 142 -14.14 16.93 -14.07
C GLU A 142 -13.40 17.47 -12.83
N PHE A 143 -14.09 17.57 -11.69
CA PHE A 143 -13.48 18.01 -10.44
C PHE A 143 -12.39 17.05 -9.95
N GLN A 144 -12.61 15.75 -10.06
CA GLN A 144 -11.63 14.73 -9.69
C GLN A 144 -10.35 14.82 -10.53
N GLU A 145 -10.46 15.15 -11.82
CA GLU A 145 -9.30 15.34 -12.69
C GLU A 145 -8.51 16.61 -12.30
N GLN A 146 -9.20 17.71 -12.02
CA GLN A 146 -8.55 18.99 -11.69
C GLN A 146 -7.97 19.03 -10.27
N SER A 147 -8.61 18.35 -9.32
CA SER A 147 -8.27 18.42 -7.90
C SER A 147 -8.43 17.06 -7.23
N PRO A 148 -7.54 16.10 -7.54
CA PRO A 148 -7.67 14.71 -7.11
C PRO A 148 -7.53 14.52 -5.60
N PHE A 149 -6.70 15.33 -4.92
CA PHE A 149 -6.56 15.22 -3.46
C PHE A 149 -7.74 15.84 -2.73
N THR A 150 -8.24 16.98 -3.21
CA THR A 150 -9.45 17.61 -2.68
C THR A 150 -10.64 16.68 -2.87
N TRP A 151 -10.78 16.07 -4.05
CA TRP A 151 -11.82 15.08 -4.31
C TRP A 151 -11.75 13.93 -3.31
N LEU A 152 -10.57 13.34 -3.09
CA LEU A 152 -10.37 12.28 -2.10
C LEU A 152 -10.84 12.69 -0.69
N CYS A 153 -10.52 13.92 -0.28
CA CYS A 153 -10.94 14.44 1.03
C CYS A 153 -12.45 14.65 1.08
N ILE A 154 -13.06 15.18 0.02
CA ILE A 154 -14.52 15.33 -0.10
C ILE A 154 -15.21 13.96 -0.01
N THR A 155 -14.72 12.96 -0.75
CA THR A 155 -15.29 11.60 -0.70
C THR A 155 -15.16 11.00 0.70
N ALA A 156 -14.04 11.23 1.39
CA ALA A 156 -13.83 10.76 2.75
C ALA A 156 -14.86 11.36 3.73
N VAL A 157 -15.05 12.69 3.70
CA VAL A 157 -15.94 13.38 4.66
C VAL A 157 -17.43 13.22 4.33
N GLN A 158 -17.77 12.95 3.07
CA GLN A 158 -19.17 12.77 2.64
C GLN A 158 -19.63 11.31 2.65
N SER A 159 -18.70 10.34 2.70
CA SER A 159 -19.03 8.92 2.75
C SER A 159 -19.82 8.58 4.03
N LYS A 160 -20.95 7.89 3.84
CA LYS A 160 -21.84 7.43 4.93
C LYS A 160 -21.45 6.06 5.49
N CYS A 161 -20.63 5.30 4.76
CA CYS A 161 -20.18 3.98 5.18
C CYS A 161 -18.90 4.11 6.01
N THR A 162 -18.95 3.64 7.27
CA THR A 162 -17.84 3.74 8.22
C THR A 162 -16.59 3.02 7.75
N GLU A 163 -16.74 1.86 7.12
CA GLU A 163 -15.62 1.10 6.54
C GLU A 163 -14.97 1.86 5.38
N HIS A 164 -15.78 2.39 4.45
CA HIS A 164 -15.27 3.18 3.32
C HIS A 164 -14.59 4.46 3.79
N THR A 165 -15.20 5.17 4.74
CA THR A 165 -14.65 6.41 5.31
C THR A 165 -13.31 6.15 5.99
N ALA A 166 -13.16 5.05 6.76
CA ALA A 166 -11.88 4.70 7.37
C ALA A 166 -10.77 4.50 6.33
N VAL A 167 -11.05 3.74 5.26
CA VAL A 167 -10.09 3.50 4.17
C VAL A 167 -9.74 4.80 3.43
N LEU A 168 -10.72 5.65 3.15
CA LEU A 168 -10.51 6.93 2.48
C LEU A 168 -9.70 7.91 3.34
N CYS A 169 -9.97 7.96 4.65
CA CYS A 169 -9.21 8.75 5.61
C CYS A 169 -7.76 8.27 5.75
N ASP A 170 -7.54 6.96 5.79
CA ASP A 170 -6.18 6.38 5.79
C ASP A 170 -5.42 6.80 4.53
N ARG A 171 -6.07 6.68 3.37
CA ARG A 171 -5.49 7.09 2.09
C ARG A 171 -5.23 8.60 2.03
N ALA A 172 -6.15 9.43 2.52
CA ALA A 172 -5.99 10.88 2.57
C ALA A 172 -4.77 11.26 3.41
N ARG A 173 -4.62 10.66 4.61
CA ARG A 173 -3.45 10.87 5.48
C ARG A 173 -2.16 10.39 4.85
N GLU A 174 -2.17 9.26 4.16
CA GLU A 174 -1.00 8.74 3.45
C GLU A 174 -0.56 9.68 2.32
N VAL A 175 -1.50 10.14 1.49
CA VAL A 175 -1.21 11.09 0.40
C VAL A 175 -0.72 12.42 0.97
N ALA A 176 -1.38 12.94 2.00
CA ALA A 176 -0.98 14.16 2.70
C ALA A 176 0.43 14.04 3.27
N GLY A 177 0.74 12.96 4.00
CA GLY A 177 2.06 12.74 4.59
C GLY A 177 3.16 12.68 3.53
N ARG A 178 2.91 11.95 2.44
CA ARG A 178 3.87 11.89 1.32
C ARG A 178 4.08 13.25 0.65
N LYS A 179 3.00 13.92 0.29
CA LYS A 179 3.09 15.16 -0.51
C LYS A 179 3.53 16.36 0.31
N PHE A 180 3.04 16.52 1.54
CA PHE A 180 3.42 17.62 2.41
C PHE A 180 4.75 17.40 3.12
N MET A 181 4.93 16.26 3.79
CA MET A 181 6.05 16.10 4.72
C MET A 181 7.30 15.57 4.03
N LEU A 182 7.14 14.64 3.07
CA LEU A 182 8.29 14.06 2.36
C LEU A 182 8.67 14.91 1.16
N ASN A 183 7.71 15.29 0.32
CA ASN A 183 7.99 16.00 -0.93
C ASN A 183 7.93 17.53 -0.81
N CYS A 184 7.36 18.07 0.28
CA CYS A 184 7.15 19.51 0.45
C CYS A 184 6.43 20.18 -0.74
N GLU A 185 5.51 19.45 -1.38
CA GLU A 185 4.70 19.94 -2.50
C GLU A 185 3.81 21.09 -2.05
N LYS A 186 3.79 22.17 -2.85
CA LYS A 186 2.92 23.32 -2.64
C LYS A 186 1.92 23.38 -3.79
N SER A 187 0.72 22.85 -3.57
CA SER A 187 -0.37 22.94 -4.53
C SER A 187 -1.65 23.45 -3.86
N MET A 188 -2.48 24.14 -4.63
CA MET A 188 -3.79 24.59 -4.16
C MET A 188 -4.70 23.41 -3.83
N ASP A 189 -4.69 22.35 -4.64
CA ASP A 189 -5.43 21.11 -4.40
C ASP A 189 -5.05 20.48 -3.04
N LEU A 190 -3.76 20.43 -2.72
CA LEU A 190 -3.29 19.92 -1.44
C LEU A 190 -3.81 20.77 -0.27
N LEU A 191 -3.65 22.09 -0.36
CA LEU A 191 -4.13 23.00 0.67
C LEU A 191 -5.64 22.87 0.89
N GLN A 192 -6.41 22.91 -0.20
CA GLN A 192 -7.87 22.86 -0.16
C GLN A 192 -8.37 21.51 0.37
N GLY A 193 -7.83 20.39 -0.12
CA GLY A 193 -8.15 19.06 0.40
C GLY A 193 -7.82 18.91 1.88
N ALA A 194 -6.67 19.44 2.33
CA ALA A 194 -6.30 19.40 3.75
C ALA A 194 -7.27 20.20 4.61
N LEU A 195 -7.71 21.37 4.15
CA LEU A 195 -8.70 22.17 4.86
C LEU A 195 -10.06 21.46 4.94
N VAL A 196 -10.50 20.78 3.87
CA VAL A 196 -11.71 19.95 3.89
C VAL A 196 -11.59 18.83 4.92
N TYR A 197 -10.48 18.10 4.90
CA TYR A 197 -10.23 16.97 5.81
C TYR A 197 -10.09 17.39 7.29
N LEU A 198 -9.59 18.59 7.56
CA LEU A 198 -9.44 19.09 8.93
C LEU A 198 -10.73 19.72 9.47
N ALA A 199 -11.62 20.17 8.59
CA ALA A 199 -12.88 20.80 8.98
C ALA A 199 -13.96 19.78 9.40
N TRP A 200 -13.92 18.55 8.88
CA TRP A 200 -14.91 17.50 9.12
C TRP A 200 -14.27 16.12 9.24
#